data_AF-A0A496WDF1-F1
#
_entry.id   AF-A0A496WDF1-F1
#
_cell.length_a   1.000
_cell.length_b   1.000
_cell.length_c   1.000
_cell.angle_alpha   90.00
_cell.angle_beta   90.00
_cell.angle_gamma   90.00
#
_symmetry.space_group_name_H-M   'P 1'
#
loop_
_entity.id
_entity.type
_entity.pdbx_description
1 polymer ?
#
loop_
_entity_poly.entity_id
_entity_poly.type
_entity_poly.pdbx_seq_one_letter_code
_entity_poly.pdbx_strand_id
1 'polypeptide(L)'
;MCITQCVGTPHLGFACIDDIKIIVSFRFRPAAPLIYCAPYVRFFRIIYLNFQVNIERQEISLKGVGVYFEFHLTNIRRHLITINKETIGMKIKLLLVGLGIFFLNGPAFAELDPLVKYDNFNTKKIYGCKYCINSELWRGLQRGDYVTEVEREIKAKRAHLSHRSWGRMDSDSDSEQGRNRMNFRDSADFSGACFTPRVKKYKLNSCEANEDSGQVRIRYLGNFYDTDNADAGDEDGVIYAGIGMKRGNWTDDKKGIFQISAWAQECEGADCDADAWSTYDEVDDPDLFFGTTKGSSNKKALCIGYDRANHELVFSYGNKVRIVNAGEHGLPAFGDDVDADWTWHVIETRTDVENCTTGPLSGSIDADFDNVEVRRFAP
;
A
#
# COMPACT_ATOMS: atom_id res chain seq x y z
N MET A 1 -13.66 13.78 51.98
CA MET A 1 -14.96 14.34 52.35
C MET A 1 -15.87 14.08 51.16
N CYS A 2 -16.83 13.16 51.11
CA CYS A 2 -17.45 12.27 52.10
C CYS A 2 -17.04 10.80 51.93
N ILE A 3 -17.26 10.08 53.03
CA ILE A 3 -17.07 8.66 53.28
C ILE A 3 -18.41 7.96 53.03
N THR A 4 -18.39 6.79 52.38
CA THR A 4 -19.30 5.69 52.76
C THR A 4 -18.64 4.34 52.50
N GLN A 5 -18.27 3.66 53.58
CA GLN A 5 -18.00 2.23 53.62
C GLN A 5 -19.32 1.45 53.62
N CYS A 6 -19.35 0.30 52.95
CA CYS A 6 -20.14 -0.84 53.40
C CYS A 6 -19.26 -2.09 53.38
N VAL A 7 -19.13 -2.69 54.55
CA VAL A 7 -18.52 -3.97 54.85
C VAL A 7 -19.54 -5.08 54.57
N GLY A 8 -19.10 -6.22 54.03
CA GLY A 8 -19.90 -7.45 54.07
C GLY A 8 -19.53 -8.50 53.01
N THR A 9 -18.75 -9.51 53.40
CA THR A 9 -18.81 -10.88 52.87
C THR A 9 -19.08 -11.82 54.08
N PRO A 10 -19.57 -13.07 53.92
CA PRO A 10 -19.64 -13.87 52.69
C PRO A 10 -20.99 -14.61 52.47
N HIS A 11 -21.39 -14.80 51.21
CA HIS A 11 -22.06 -16.03 50.80
C HIS A 11 -21.54 -16.44 49.43
N LEU A 12 -21.02 -17.66 49.35
CA LEU A 12 -20.71 -18.37 48.12
C LEU A 12 -21.97 -18.40 47.25
N GLY A 13 -21.94 -17.62 46.17
CA GLY A 13 -22.82 -17.76 45.03
C GLY A 13 -21.93 -17.92 43.80
N PHE A 14 -21.78 -19.14 43.29
CA PHE A 14 -21.31 -19.34 41.93
C PHE A 14 -22.39 -18.75 41.01
N ALA A 15 -22.15 -17.55 40.48
CA ALA A 15 -22.88 -17.08 39.32
C ALA A 15 -22.25 -17.73 38.09
N CYS A 16 -22.87 -18.78 37.59
CA CYS A 16 -22.64 -19.23 36.23
C CYS A 16 -23.00 -18.07 35.30
N ILE A 17 -22.00 -17.51 34.62
CA ILE A 17 -22.22 -16.64 33.47
C ILE A 17 -22.60 -17.57 32.33
N ASP A 18 -23.89 -17.85 32.17
CA ASP A 18 -24.37 -18.85 31.22
C ASP A 18 -24.53 -18.35 29.77
N ASP A 19 -24.34 -17.05 29.51
CA ASP A 19 -24.51 -16.51 28.16
C ASP A 19 -23.36 -15.57 27.77
N ILE A 20 -22.45 -16.07 26.93
CA ILE A 20 -21.51 -15.22 26.18
C ILE A 20 -22.24 -14.72 24.93
N LYS A 21 -22.55 -13.43 24.90
CA LYS A 21 -23.22 -12.79 23.78
C LYS A 21 -22.17 -12.18 22.84
N ILE A 22 -21.89 -12.86 21.73
CA ILE A 22 -21.00 -12.32 20.68
C ILE A 22 -21.86 -11.51 19.71
N ILE A 23 -21.58 -10.21 19.60
CA ILE A 23 -22.24 -9.30 18.66
C ILE A 23 -21.31 -9.11 17.47
N VAL A 24 -21.68 -9.66 16.31
CA VAL A 24 -20.96 -9.43 15.06
C VAL A 24 -21.80 -8.46 14.22
N SER A 25 -21.25 -7.29 13.94
CA SER A 25 -21.93 -6.25 13.17
C SER A 25 -21.28 -6.14 11.79
N PHE A 26 -22.08 -6.25 10.74
CA PHE A 26 -21.61 -6.12 9.35
C PHE A 26 -22.15 -4.83 8.74
N ARG A 27 -21.27 -4.05 8.11
CA ARG A 27 -21.65 -2.83 7.38
C ARG A 27 -21.55 -3.15 5.89
N PHE A 28 -22.68 -3.09 5.19
CA PHE A 28 -22.73 -3.30 3.74
C PHE A 28 -22.88 -1.95 3.02
N ARG A 29 -22.05 -1.71 2.00
CA ARG A 29 -22.32 -0.72 0.94
C ARG A 29 -22.98 -1.47 -0.23
N PRO A 30 -24.11 -1.01 -0.77
CA PRO A 30 -24.62 -1.57 -2.02
C PRO A 30 -23.72 -1.16 -3.19
N ALA A 31 -23.43 -2.11 -4.09
CA ALA A 31 -22.80 -1.83 -5.37
C ALA A 31 -23.86 -1.31 -6.36
N ALA A 32 -23.60 -0.12 -6.92
CA ALA A 32 -24.32 0.60 -7.97
C ALA A 32 -25.71 1.21 -7.64
N PRO A 33 -25.97 2.47 -8.09
CA PRO A 33 -27.27 3.13 -7.92
C PRO A 33 -28.21 2.78 -9.07
N LEU A 34 -29.29 2.04 -8.79
CA LEU A 34 -30.48 2.07 -9.63
C LEU A 34 -31.28 3.34 -9.26
N ILE A 35 -31.41 4.23 -10.24
CA ILE A 35 -32.24 5.44 -10.17
C ILE A 35 -33.68 5.03 -9.87
N TYR A 36 -34.13 5.23 -8.63
CA TYR A 36 -35.54 5.47 -8.30
C TYR A 36 -35.61 6.40 -7.08
N CYS A 37 -36.33 7.50 -7.23
CA CYS A 37 -36.65 8.44 -6.17
C CYS A 37 -37.51 7.77 -5.08
N ALA A 38 -36.93 7.46 -3.92
CA ALA A 38 -37.64 7.22 -2.66
C ALA A 38 -36.65 7.36 -1.47
N PRO A 39 -37.09 7.79 -0.27
CA PRO A 39 -36.18 8.23 0.79
C PRO A 39 -35.41 7.05 1.42
N TYR A 40 -34.15 7.33 1.76
CA TYR A 40 -33.17 6.44 2.39
C TYR A 40 -33.77 5.55 3.49
N VAL A 41 -33.89 4.25 3.21
CA VAL A 41 -34.07 3.21 4.24
C VAL A 41 -32.69 2.68 4.63
N ARG A 42 -32.25 2.93 5.87
CA ARG A 42 -31.03 2.33 6.42
C ARG A 42 -31.36 0.96 6.99
N PHE A 43 -30.76 -0.08 6.42
CA PHE A 43 -30.89 -1.45 6.94
C PHE A 43 -29.71 -1.76 7.85
N PHE A 44 -29.99 -2.07 9.13
CA PHE A 44 -29.02 -2.69 10.01
C PHE A 44 -29.42 -4.16 10.18
N ARG A 45 -28.49 -5.07 9.86
CA ARG A 45 -28.64 -6.49 10.19
C ARG A 45 -27.73 -6.79 11.36
N ILE A 46 -28.32 -7.13 12.50
CA ILE A 46 -27.57 -7.66 13.64
C ILE A 46 -27.99 -9.11 13.83
N ILE A 47 -27.03 -10.01 13.65
CA ILE A 47 -27.20 -11.44 13.88
C ILE A 47 -26.57 -11.74 15.23
N TYR A 48 -27.37 -12.31 16.14
CA TYR A 48 -26.85 -12.80 17.42
C TYR A 48 -26.87 -14.32 17.42
N LEU A 49 -25.73 -14.89 17.81
CA LEU A 49 -25.57 -16.32 18.01
C LEU A 49 -25.49 -16.57 19.52
N ASN A 50 -26.44 -17.34 20.06
CA ASN A 50 -26.43 -17.75 21.46
C ASN A 50 -25.86 -19.17 21.55
N PHE A 51 -24.67 -19.28 22.14
CA PHE A 51 -24.02 -20.54 22.43
C PHE A 51 -24.15 -20.83 23.92
N GLN A 52 -24.53 -22.06 24.25
CA GLN A 52 -24.33 -22.59 25.60
C GLN A 52 -23.11 -23.50 25.57
N VAL A 53 -22.14 -23.19 26.44
CA VAL A 53 -20.92 -23.96 26.60
C VAL A 53 -21.10 -24.84 27.83
N ASN A 54 -21.15 -26.16 27.63
CA ASN A 54 -21.14 -27.11 28.73
C ASN A 54 -19.69 -27.53 28.99
N ILE A 55 -19.11 -26.94 30.04
CA ILE A 55 -17.69 -27.09 30.37
C ILE A 55 -17.36 -28.52 30.83
N GLU A 56 -18.27 -29.19 31.53
CA GLU A 56 -18.04 -30.55 32.05
C GLU A 56 -18.00 -31.59 30.94
N ARG A 57 -18.70 -31.36 29.83
CA ARG A 57 -18.72 -32.26 28.66
C ARG A 57 -17.82 -31.82 27.51
N GLN A 58 -17.18 -30.66 27.63
CA GLN A 58 -16.44 -30.00 26.53
C GLN A 58 -17.28 -29.85 25.25
N GLU A 59 -18.57 -29.58 25.40
CA GLU A 59 -19.50 -29.43 24.27
C GLU A 59 -19.95 -27.98 24.16
N ILE A 60 -19.85 -27.42 22.95
CA ILE A 60 -20.45 -26.14 22.60
C ILE A 60 -21.71 -26.43 21.79
N SER A 61 -22.86 -26.01 22.29
CA SER A 61 -24.15 -26.19 21.64
C SER A 61 -24.76 -24.83 21.28
N LEU A 62 -25.00 -24.59 19.99
CA LEU A 62 -25.75 -23.43 19.54
C LEU A 62 -27.22 -23.60 19.92
N LYS A 63 -27.70 -22.78 20.86
CA LYS A 63 -29.06 -22.88 21.39
C LYS A 63 -30.08 -22.10 20.58
N GLY A 64 -29.63 -21.07 19.87
CA GLY A 64 -30.50 -20.30 19.00
C GLY A 64 -29.73 -19.32 18.13
N VAL A 65 -30.31 -19.04 16.96
CA VAL A 65 -29.91 -17.94 16.09
C VAL A 65 -31.07 -16.96 16.08
N GLY A 66 -30.82 -15.74 16.52
CA GLY A 66 -31.78 -14.65 16.46
C GLY A 66 -31.35 -13.67 15.36
N VAL A 67 -32.24 -13.39 14.41
CA VAL A 67 -32.07 -12.29 13.47
C VAL A 67 -32.99 -11.17 13.93
N TYR A 68 -32.41 -10.05 14.35
CA TYR A 68 -33.19 -8.88 14.71
C TYR A 68 -33.19 -7.89 13.55
N PHE A 69 -34.38 -7.45 13.16
CA PHE A 69 -34.55 -6.34 12.24
C PHE A 69 -35.00 -5.14 13.06
N GLU A 70 -34.10 -4.17 13.24
CA GLU A 70 -34.47 -2.91 13.87
C GLU A 70 -34.99 -1.97 12.79
N PHE A 71 -36.31 -1.90 12.68
CA PHE A 71 -36.96 -0.88 11.87
C PHE A 71 -37.17 0.33 12.78
N HIS A 72 -36.53 1.47 12.46
CA HIS A 72 -36.94 2.75 13.05
C HIS A 72 -38.27 3.18 12.42
N LEU A 73 -39.35 2.55 12.87
CA LEU A 73 -40.72 3.00 12.67
C LEU A 73 -41.40 2.96 14.04
N THR A 74 -41.90 4.11 14.47
CA THR A 74 -42.72 4.27 15.67
C THR A 74 -43.88 3.27 15.65
N ASN A 75 -43.93 2.39 16.65
CA ASN A 75 -44.94 1.38 16.99
C ASN A 75 -44.91 0.05 16.21
N ILE A 76 -44.31 -1.01 16.78
CA ILE A 76 -44.73 -2.40 16.54
C ILE A 76 -44.68 -3.26 17.83
N ARG A 77 -45.76 -4.04 18.03
CA ARG A 77 -45.97 -5.04 19.09
C ARG A 77 -45.00 -6.22 18.98
N ARG A 78 -44.56 -6.76 20.12
CA ARG A 78 -43.78 -8.02 20.21
C ARG A 78 -44.63 -9.20 19.70
N HIS A 79 -44.11 -9.94 18.72
CA HIS A 79 -44.58 -11.29 18.39
C HIS A 79 -43.51 -12.30 18.79
N LEU A 80 -43.84 -13.15 19.76
CA LEU A 80 -43.04 -14.32 20.12
C LEU A 80 -43.42 -15.46 19.18
N ILE A 81 -42.49 -15.84 18.30
CA ILE A 81 -42.64 -17.02 17.45
C ILE A 81 -42.01 -18.20 18.21
N THR A 82 -42.83 -19.18 18.59
CA THR A 82 -42.36 -20.42 19.20
C THR A 82 -42.00 -21.40 18.08
N ILE A 83 -40.72 -21.71 17.91
CA ILE A 83 -40.25 -22.64 16.87
C ILE A 83 -40.06 -24.04 17.48
N ASN A 84 -40.67 -25.03 16.85
CA ASN A 84 -40.68 -26.42 17.30
C ASN A 84 -39.30 -27.10 17.09
N LYS A 85 -38.84 -27.89 18.07
CA LYS A 85 -37.45 -28.39 18.18
C LYS A 85 -36.99 -29.24 16.98
N GLU A 86 -37.90 -30.00 16.39
CA GLU A 86 -37.59 -30.92 15.27
C GLU A 86 -37.34 -30.18 13.95
N THR A 87 -37.88 -28.97 13.80
CA THR A 87 -37.62 -28.13 12.62
C THR A 87 -36.27 -27.38 12.72
N ILE A 88 -35.65 -27.35 13.90
CA ILE A 88 -34.40 -26.62 14.16
C ILE A 88 -33.19 -27.38 13.57
N GLY A 89 -33.16 -28.71 13.69
CA GLY A 89 -32.04 -29.52 13.18
C GLY A 89 -31.87 -29.45 11.66
N MET A 90 -32.99 -29.46 10.92
CA MET A 90 -32.96 -29.36 9.46
C MET A 90 -32.65 -27.94 8.98
N LYS A 91 -33.12 -26.91 9.69
CA LYS A 91 -32.84 -25.51 9.37
C LYS A 91 -31.41 -25.09 9.70
N ILE A 92 -30.79 -25.63 10.77
CA ILE A 92 -29.38 -25.35 11.09
C ILE A 92 -28.45 -25.96 10.03
N LYS A 93 -28.72 -27.19 9.55
CA LYS A 93 -27.95 -27.78 8.45
C LYS A 93 -28.04 -26.95 7.17
N LEU A 94 -29.24 -26.47 6.83
CA LEU A 94 -29.41 -25.59 5.67
C LEU A 94 -28.72 -24.22 5.84
N LEU A 95 -28.76 -23.66 7.05
CA LEU A 95 -28.10 -22.39 7.37
C LEU A 95 -26.56 -22.52 7.30
N LEU A 96 -26.01 -23.62 7.81
CA LEU A 96 -24.56 -23.89 7.76
C LEU A 96 -24.09 -24.17 6.32
N VAL A 97 -24.89 -24.87 5.51
CA VAL A 97 -24.60 -25.05 4.07
C VAL A 97 -24.71 -23.72 3.33
N GLY A 98 -25.71 -22.89 3.64
CA GLY A 98 -25.86 -21.54 3.06
C GLY A 98 -24.74 -20.59 3.46
N LEU A 99 -24.29 -20.62 4.72
CA LEU A 99 -23.13 -19.86 5.21
C LEU A 99 -21.82 -20.37 4.59
N GLY A 100 -21.65 -21.69 4.47
CA GLY A 100 -20.49 -22.26 3.78
C GLY A 100 -20.38 -21.82 2.32
N ILE A 101 -21.50 -21.78 1.60
CA ILE A 101 -21.57 -21.26 0.23
C ILE A 101 -21.29 -19.74 0.21
N PHE A 102 -21.74 -18.98 1.21
CA PHE A 102 -21.46 -17.54 1.30
C PHE A 102 -19.98 -17.24 1.60
N PHE A 103 -19.29 -18.08 2.41
CA PHE A 103 -17.86 -17.92 2.67
C PHE A 103 -16.98 -18.41 1.51
N LEU A 104 -17.47 -19.35 0.70
CA LEU A 104 -16.80 -19.79 -0.54
C LEU A 104 -17.02 -18.82 -1.72
N ASN A 105 -18.04 -17.95 -1.63
CA ASN A 105 -18.31 -16.87 -2.59
C ASN A 105 -18.09 -15.49 -1.96
N GLY A 106 -17.21 -15.39 -0.94
CA GLY A 106 -16.65 -14.08 -0.59
C GLY A 106 -16.08 -13.44 -1.86
N PRO A 107 -16.11 -12.10 -2.00
CA PRO A 107 -15.41 -11.47 -3.12
C PRO A 107 -14.01 -12.07 -3.14
N ALA A 108 -13.70 -12.80 -4.21
CA ALA A 108 -12.36 -13.29 -4.41
C ALA A 108 -11.53 -12.01 -4.41
N PHE A 109 -10.73 -11.81 -3.36
CA PHE A 109 -9.70 -10.80 -3.42
C PHE A 109 -8.87 -11.23 -4.62
N ALA A 110 -8.99 -10.47 -5.71
CA ALA A 110 -8.36 -10.81 -6.96
C ALA A 110 -6.89 -11.02 -6.67
N GLU A 111 -6.43 -12.22 -7.02
CA GLU A 111 -5.07 -12.63 -6.77
C GLU A 111 -4.22 -11.90 -7.80
N LEU A 112 -3.54 -10.83 -7.37
CA LEU A 112 -2.48 -10.21 -8.17
C LEU A 112 -1.61 -11.31 -8.78
N ASP A 113 -1.18 -11.13 -10.03
CA ASP A 113 -0.34 -12.10 -10.73
C ASP A 113 0.82 -12.58 -9.84
N PRO A 114 1.12 -13.89 -9.82
CA PRO A 114 2.10 -14.44 -8.90
C PRO A 114 3.46 -13.76 -9.07
N LEU A 115 4.12 -13.48 -7.95
CA LEU A 115 5.48 -12.95 -7.96
C LEU A 115 6.43 -13.99 -8.53
N VAL A 116 7.12 -13.61 -9.60
CA VAL A 116 8.19 -14.39 -10.20
C VAL A 116 9.52 -13.73 -9.86
N LYS A 117 10.49 -14.55 -9.48
CA LYS A 117 11.83 -14.09 -9.18
C LYS A 117 12.48 -13.46 -10.40
N TYR A 118 12.88 -12.20 -10.29
CA TYR A 118 13.61 -11.48 -11.34
C TYR A 118 15.12 -11.60 -11.14
N ASP A 119 15.63 -11.21 -9.97
CA ASP A 119 17.05 -11.28 -9.65
C ASP A 119 17.25 -11.50 -8.13
N ASN A 120 18.27 -12.30 -7.79
CA ASN A 120 18.74 -12.50 -6.41
C ASN A 120 20.21 -12.11 -6.21
N PHE A 121 20.83 -11.51 -7.22
CA PHE A 121 22.19 -11.01 -7.19
C PHE A 121 23.22 -12.07 -6.75
N ASN A 122 22.94 -13.36 -7.00
CA ASN A 122 23.89 -14.45 -6.74
C ASN A 122 25.00 -14.51 -7.80
N THR A 123 24.83 -13.83 -8.94
CA THR A 123 25.85 -13.70 -9.97
C THR A 123 26.93 -12.72 -9.51
N LYS A 124 28.22 -13.07 -9.72
CA LYS A 124 29.36 -12.23 -9.29
C LYS A 124 29.68 -11.08 -10.25
N LYS A 125 29.06 -11.03 -11.42
CA LYS A 125 29.43 -10.09 -12.48
C LYS A 125 28.23 -9.27 -12.93
N ILE A 126 28.42 -7.97 -12.79
CA ILE A 126 27.78 -6.95 -13.59
C ILE A 126 28.56 -6.90 -14.92
N TYR A 127 27.93 -7.26 -16.04
CA TYR A 127 28.59 -7.15 -17.34
C TYR A 127 28.78 -5.68 -17.73
N GLY A 128 30.02 -5.21 -17.55
CA GLY A 128 30.82 -4.71 -18.67
C GLY A 128 30.69 -3.25 -19.11
N CYS A 129 29.89 -2.40 -18.46
CA CYS A 129 29.98 -0.96 -18.68
C CYS A 129 29.94 -0.23 -17.33
N LYS A 130 30.72 0.85 -17.19
CA LYS A 130 30.82 1.69 -15.96
C LYS A 130 29.45 2.16 -15.43
N TYR A 131 28.42 2.07 -16.28
CA TYR A 131 27.06 2.51 -16.04
C TYR A 131 26.01 1.40 -16.17
N CYS A 132 26.40 0.15 -16.39
CA CYS A 132 25.46 -0.95 -16.57
C CYS A 132 25.49 -1.79 -15.30
N ILE A 133 24.33 -2.16 -14.77
CA ILE A 133 24.19 -3.35 -13.93
C ILE A 133 23.83 -4.45 -14.94
N ASN A 134 24.38 -5.67 -14.82
CA ASN A 134 24.18 -6.82 -15.71
C ASN A 134 23.37 -6.56 -17.02
N SER A 135 24.02 -6.40 -18.18
CA SER A 135 23.38 -6.03 -19.45
C SER A 135 22.20 -6.92 -19.89
N GLU A 136 22.08 -8.13 -19.33
CA GLU A 136 20.96 -9.05 -19.61
C GLU A 136 19.69 -8.71 -18.83
N LEU A 137 19.77 -8.02 -17.69
CA LEU A 137 18.61 -7.75 -16.82
C LEU A 137 18.47 -6.28 -16.44
N TRP A 138 19.55 -5.52 -16.42
CA TRP A 138 19.52 -4.16 -15.93
C TRP A 138 20.16 -3.19 -16.92
N ARG A 139 19.66 -1.94 -16.92
CA ARG A 139 20.34 -0.80 -17.53
C ARG A 139 20.53 0.26 -16.45
N GLY A 140 21.78 0.63 -16.15
CA GLY A 140 22.01 1.69 -15.18
C GLY A 140 21.92 3.06 -15.87
N LEU A 141 21.25 4.00 -15.21
CA LEU A 141 21.09 5.36 -15.70
C LEU A 141 21.40 6.36 -14.58
N GLN A 142 22.17 7.38 -14.94
CA GLN A 142 22.43 8.55 -14.14
C GLN A 142 21.73 9.74 -14.79
N ARG A 143 20.97 10.50 -14.01
CA ARG A 143 20.30 11.73 -14.47
C ARG A 143 20.51 12.81 -13.40
N GLY A 144 20.78 14.03 -13.86
CA GLY A 144 21.05 15.22 -13.05
C GLY A 144 22.41 15.84 -13.37
N ASP A 145 22.43 17.16 -13.58
CA ASP A 145 23.61 17.91 -14.01
C ASP A 145 24.73 17.94 -12.94
N TYR A 146 24.35 17.68 -11.68
CA TYR A 146 25.25 17.77 -10.51
C TYR A 146 25.41 16.43 -9.78
N VAL A 147 25.18 15.31 -10.45
CA VAL A 147 25.55 13.99 -9.91
C VAL A 147 27.01 13.71 -10.27
N THR A 148 27.91 13.69 -9.29
CA THR A 148 29.34 13.52 -9.56
C THR A 148 29.94 12.22 -9.02
N GLU A 149 29.27 11.54 -8.08
CA GLU A 149 29.73 10.26 -7.52
C GLU A 149 28.60 9.23 -7.57
N VAL A 150 28.77 8.18 -8.36
CA VAL A 150 27.79 7.08 -8.48
C VAL A 150 28.50 5.74 -8.41
N GLU A 151 27.98 4.86 -7.58
CA GLU A 151 28.41 3.47 -7.46
C GLU A 151 27.21 2.54 -7.73
N ARG A 152 27.47 1.49 -8.50
CA ARG A 152 26.53 0.41 -8.79
C ARG A 152 27.32 -0.89 -8.79
N GLU A 153 27.16 -1.70 -7.75
CA GLU A 153 27.84 -2.99 -7.66
C GLU A 153 26.94 -4.10 -7.09
N ILE A 154 27.34 -5.36 -7.25
CA ILE A 154 26.76 -6.46 -6.50
C ILE A 154 27.67 -6.73 -5.30
N LYS A 155 27.20 -6.45 -4.09
CA LYS A 155 27.96 -6.61 -2.84
C LYS A 155 27.21 -7.53 -1.90
N ALA A 156 27.88 -8.59 -1.43
CA ALA A 156 27.30 -9.56 -0.50
C ALA A 156 25.92 -10.11 -0.95
N LYS A 157 25.81 -10.44 -2.25
CA LYS A 157 24.60 -10.95 -2.92
C LYS A 157 23.41 -9.98 -2.89
N ARG A 158 23.70 -8.69 -2.99
CA ARG A 158 22.69 -7.62 -3.10
C ARG A 158 23.14 -6.62 -4.14
N ALA A 159 22.19 -6.01 -4.86
CA ALA A 159 22.49 -4.81 -5.61
C ALA A 159 22.77 -3.68 -4.61
N HIS A 160 23.88 -2.98 -4.82
CA HIS A 160 24.33 -1.85 -4.02
C HIS A 160 24.34 -0.62 -4.92
N LEU A 161 23.54 0.37 -4.57
CA LEU A 161 23.53 1.68 -5.21
C LEU A 161 23.98 2.71 -4.19
N SER A 162 24.97 3.50 -4.56
CA SER A 162 25.32 4.69 -3.81
C SER A 162 25.43 5.87 -4.77
N HIS A 163 25.03 7.05 -4.31
CA HIS A 163 25.35 8.27 -5.04
C HIS A 163 25.41 9.50 -4.13
N ARG A 164 26.04 10.55 -4.65
CA ARG A 164 26.10 11.88 -4.06
C ARG A 164 25.76 12.93 -5.11
N SER A 165 24.98 13.93 -4.71
CA SER A 165 24.70 15.15 -5.48
C SER A 165 24.92 16.39 -4.60
N TRP A 166 24.95 17.55 -5.25
CA TRP A 166 25.16 18.86 -4.65
C TRP A 166 24.07 19.82 -5.11
N GLY A 167 23.70 20.74 -4.24
CA GLY A 167 22.90 21.90 -4.61
C GLY A 167 23.76 22.97 -5.27
N ARG A 168 23.12 23.87 -6.01
CA ARG A 168 23.78 25.07 -6.54
C ARG A 168 24.13 26.04 -5.43
N MET A 169 25.06 26.94 -5.71
CA MET A 169 25.53 27.97 -4.77
C MET A 169 25.17 29.39 -5.20
N ASP A 170 24.39 29.54 -6.27
CA ASP A 170 24.00 30.82 -6.86
C ASP A 170 22.52 31.17 -6.62
N SER A 171 21.77 30.30 -5.92
CA SER A 171 20.38 30.53 -5.53
C SER A 171 20.10 29.96 -4.14
N ASP A 172 19.09 30.52 -3.45
CA ASP A 172 18.44 29.96 -2.26
C ASP A 172 17.02 29.46 -2.59
N SER A 173 16.72 29.18 -3.86
CA SER A 173 15.48 28.55 -4.33
C SER A 173 15.77 27.23 -5.02
N ASP A 174 14.79 26.34 -5.08
CA ASP A 174 14.82 25.07 -5.79
C ASP A 174 15.78 24.04 -5.15
N SER A 175 15.75 22.84 -5.73
CA SER A 175 16.65 21.76 -5.35
C SER A 175 17.20 21.03 -6.56
N GLU A 176 18.44 20.55 -6.42
CA GLU A 176 19.10 19.73 -7.43
C GLU A 176 18.82 18.25 -7.22
N GLN A 177 18.34 17.62 -8.27
CA GLN A 177 17.96 16.22 -8.25
C GLN A 177 19.13 15.34 -8.70
N GLY A 178 19.53 14.40 -7.85
CA GLY A 178 20.48 13.36 -8.19
C GLY A 178 19.83 11.99 -8.22
N ARG A 179 19.99 11.25 -9.32
CA ARG A 179 19.37 9.92 -9.47
C ARG A 179 20.39 8.85 -9.85
N ASN A 180 20.32 7.71 -9.16
CA ASN A 180 21.05 6.48 -9.51
C ASN A 180 20.04 5.33 -9.64
N ARG A 181 19.85 4.86 -10.87
CA ARG A 181 18.76 3.93 -11.23
C ARG A 181 19.29 2.60 -11.75
N MET A 182 18.51 1.55 -11.53
CA MET A 182 18.53 0.31 -12.29
C MET A 182 17.19 0.17 -13.02
N ASN A 183 17.21 0.27 -14.34
CA ASN A 183 16.02 0.00 -15.16
C ASN A 183 15.89 -1.50 -15.36
N PHE A 184 14.69 -2.02 -15.16
CA PHE A 184 14.37 -3.39 -15.54
C PHE A 184 14.45 -3.52 -17.07
N ARG A 185 14.99 -4.64 -17.53
CA ARG A 185 14.96 -5.00 -18.95
C ARG A 185 13.67 -5.75 -19.27
N ASP A 186 13.13 -5.49 -20.47
CA ASP A 186 11.96 -6.17 -21.03
C ASP A 186 10.77 -6.12 -20.07
N SER A 187 10.51 -4.93 -19.51
CA SER A 187 9.54 -4.70 -18.46
C SER A 187 8.12 -4.42 -18.97
N ALA A 188 7.85 -4.73 -20.24
CA ALA A 188 6.61 -4.33 -20.88
C ALA A 188 5.39 -5.10 -20.43
N ASP A 189 5.61 -6.30 -19.90
CA ASP A 189 4.57 -7.13 -19.33
C ASP A 189 4.48 -7.01 -17.81
N PHE A 190 5.17 -6.04 -17.18
CA PHE A 190 5.22 -5.97 -15.72
C PHE A 190 3.97 -5.31 -15.17
N SER A 191 3.22 -6.06 -14.37
CA SER A 191 2.12 -5.53 -13.57
C SER A 191 2.59 -5.02 -12.20
N GLY A 192 3.87 -5.18 -11.84
CA GLY A 192 4.41 -4.67 -10.59
C GLY A 192 5.70 -5.33 -10.14
N ALA A 193 6.16 -4.98 -8.93
CA ALA A 193 7.37 -5.56 -8.36
C ALA A 193 7.38 -5.53 -6.82
N CYS A 194 8.22 -6.39 -6.26
CA CYS A 194 8.58 -6.44 -4.85
C CYS A 194 10.09 -6.43 -4.68
N PHE A 195 10.57 -5.69 -3.67
CA PHE A 195 11.98 -5.65 -3.32
C PHE A 195 12.17 -5.29 -1.84
N THR A 196 13.29 -5.70 -1.25
CA THR A 196 13.63 -5.35 0.14
C THR A 196 14.80 -4.36 0.18
N PRO A 197 14.54 -3.04 0.31
CA PRO A 197 15.61 -2.06 0.40
C PRO A 197 16.18 -1.94 1.82
N ARG A 198 17.45 -1.55 1.90
CA ARG A 198 18.13 -1.17 3.15
C ARG A 198 19.02 0.05 2.94
N VAL A 199 18.79 1.10 3.73
CA VAL A 199 19.67 2.28 3.73
C VAL A 199 20.81 2.05 4.72
N LYS A 200 22.05 1.92 4.25
CA LYS A 200 23.23 1.80 5.10
C LYS A 200 23.62 3.13 5.70
N LYS A 201 23.70 4.16 4.85
CA LYS A 201 24.11 5.51 5.21
C LYS A 201 23.36 6.51 4.36
N TYR A 202 23.15 7.70 4.92
CA TYR A 202 22.71 8.86 4.17
C TYR A 202 23.32 10.13 4.78
N LYS A 203 23.38 11.16 3.96
CA LYS A 203 23.73 12.53 4.35
C LYS A 203 22.74 13.44 3.66
N LEU A 204 22.24 14.41 4.40
CA LEU A 204 21.35 15.45 3.90
C LEU A 204 21.63 16.69 4.73
N ASN A 205 22.03 17.77 4.07
CA ASN A 205 22.18 19.08 4.66
C ASN A 205 21.00 19.95 4.22
N SER A 206 20.70 20.96 5.03
CA SER A 206 19.68 21.96 4.75
C SER A 206 20.30 23.35 4.60
N CYS A 207 19.65 24.22 3.83
CA CYS A 207 19.87 25.64 3.76
C CYS A 207 18.72 26.33 4.51
N GLU A 208 19.00 27.12 5.53
CA GLU A 208 17.94 27.83 6.27
C GLU A 208 17.24 28.89 5.42
N ALA A 209 17.93 29.42 4.39
CA ALA A 209 17.39 30.43 3.48
C ALA A 209 16.54 29.85 2.34
N ASN A 210 16.55 28.53 2.14
CA ASN A 210 15.78 27.87 1.09
C ASN A 210 14.48 27.32 1.66
N GLU A 211 13.34 27.72 1.07
CA GLU A 211 12.01 27.27 1.49
C GLU A 211 11.70 25.84 1.02
N ASP A 212 12.38 25.39 -0.03
CA ASP A 212 12.29 24.02 -0.49
C ASP A 212 12.93 23.05 0.51
N SER A 213 12.52 21.80 0.39
CA SER A 213 12.80 20.76 1.36
C SER A 213 13.63 19.65 0.74
N GLY A 214 14.88 19.54 1.18
CA GLY A 214 15.82 18.52 0.76
C GLY A 214 15.43 17.14 1.26
N GLN A 215 15.73 16.11 0.47
CA GLN A 215 15.42 14.73 0.84
C GLN A 215 16.32 13.69 0.18
N VAL A 216 16.28 12.50 0.75
CA VAL A 216 16.83 11.28 0.15
C VAL A 216 15.76 10.21 0.07
N ARG A 217 15.77 9.45 -1.03
CA ARG A 217 14.75 8.46 -1.34
C ARG A 217 15.37 7.16 -1.87
N ILE A 218 14.74 6.05 -1.53
CA ILE A 218 14.88 4.78 -2.23
C ILE A 218 13.49 4.39 -2.69
N ARG A 219 13.31 4.05 -3.95
CA ARG A 219 11.99 3.65 -4.43
C ARG A 219 12.04 2.68 -5.58
N TYR A 220 10.93 1.99 -5.75
CA TYR A 220 10.51 1.50 -7.05
C TYR A 220 9.56 2.52 -7.66
N LEU A 221 9.64 2.67 -8.98
CA LEU A 221 8.78 3.53 -9.77
C LEU A 221 8.60 2.88 -11.14
N GLY A 222 7.40 2.98 -11.71
CA GLY A 222 7.18 2.70 -13.12
C GLY A 222 5.82 3.16 -13.60
N ASN A 223 5.57 2.90 -14.88
CA ASN A 223 4.30 3.15 -15.57
C ASN A 223 3.47 1.88 -15.50
N PHE A 224 2.17 2.00 -15.24
CA PHE A 224 1.32 0.82 -15.02
C PHE A 224 0.24 0.65 -16.08
N TYR A 225 -0.36 1.76 -16.52
CA TYR A 225 -1.43 1.78 -17.51
C TYR A 225 -1.56 3.21 -18.06
N ASP A 226 -2.41 3.39 -19.05
CA ASP A 226 -2.60 4.63 -19.81
C ASP A 226 -4.10 4.89 -20.00
N THR A 227 -4.55 6.13 -19.79
CA THR A 227 -5.97 6.53 -19.76
C THR A 227 -6.60 6.61 -21.15
N ASP A 228 -5.83 6.91 -22.19
CA ASP A 228 -6.37 7.37 -23.48
C ASP A 228 -5.78 6.67 -24.71
N ASN A 229 -4.94 5.64 -24.54
CA ASN A 229 -4.03 5.14 -25.59
C ASN A 229 -3.17 6.29 -26.11
N ALA A 230 -2.30 6.83 -25.27
CA ALA A 230 -1.37 7.87 -25.67
C ALA A 230 -0.69 7.46 -26.99
N ASP A 231 -0.63 8.39 -27.94
CA ASP A 231 0.08 8.15 -29.19
C ASP A 231 1.53 7.74 -28.88
N ALA A 232 2.14 6.86 -29.67
CA ALA A 232 3.51 6.42 -29.38
C ALA A 232 4.49 7.61 -29.25
N GLY A 233 5.00 7.82 -28.03
CA GLY A 233 5.90 8.94 -27.69
C GLY A 233 5.21 10.12 -27.01
N ASP A 234 3.90 10.05 -26.82
CA ASP A 234 3.09 10.87 -25.93
C ASP A 234 2.93 10.11 -24.61
N GLU A 235 3.15 10.79 -23.49
CA GLU A 235 2.95 10.23 -22.15
C GLU A 235 1.67 10.75 -21.48
N ASP A 236 0.87 11.59 -22.14
CA ASP A 236 -0.39 12.10 -21.61
C ASP A 236 -1.31 10.94 -21.22
N GLY A 237 -1.86 10.99 -20.02
CA GLY A 237 -2.71 9.91 -19.50
C GLY A 237 -1.96 8.69 -18.95
N VAL A 238 -0.64 8.61 -19.08
CA VAL A 238 0.14 7.52 -18.49
C VAL A 238 0.14 7.63 -16.97
N ILE A 239 -0.10 6.51 -16.30
CA ILE A 239 -0.17 6.48 -14.84
C ILE A 239 1.10 5.90 -14.25
N TYR A 240 1.75 6.77 -13.51
CA TYR A 240 2.98 6.54 -12.80
C TYR A 240 2.65 6.17 -11.38
N ALA A 241 3.28 5.12 -10.84
CA ALA A 241 3.15 4.82 -9.43
C ALA A 241 4.46 4.34 -8.83
N GLY A 242 4.61 4.60 -7.54
CA GLY A 242 5.83 4.30 -6.83
C GLY A 242 5.60 3.95 -5.38
N ILE A 243 6.55 3.21 -4.82
CA ILE A 243 6.60 2.90 -3.39
C ILE A 243 8.05 3.00 -2.93
N GLY A 244 8.26 3.63 -1.77
CA GLY A 244 9.61 3.96 -1.35
C GLY A 244 9.79 4.22 0.13
N MET A 245 11.06 4.40 0.47
CA MET A 245 11.54 4.93 1.73
C MET A 245 12.04 6.35 1.48
N LYS A 246 11.52 7.35 2.19
CA LYS A 246 12.01 8.73 2.12
C LYS A 246 12.45 9.27 3.48
N ARG A 247 13.42 10.18 3.44
CA ARG A 247 13.84 10.96 4.60
C ARG A 247 14.12 12.39 4.13
N GLY A 248 13.27 13.30 4.56
CA GLY A 248 13.47 14.74 4.40
C GLY A 248 14.28 15.36 5.53
N ASN A 249 14.66 16.61 5.35
CA ASN A 249 15.16 17.46 6.44
C ASN A 249 14.02 18.06 7.29
N TRP A 250 12.80 18.16 6.74
CA TRP A 250 11.59 18.65 7.42
C TRP A 250 10.99 17.71 8.48
N THR A 251 11.40 16.44 8.51
CA THR A 251 10.81 15.46 9.44
C THR A 251 11.51 15.45 10.80
N ASP A 252 10.70 15.46 11.86
CA ASP A 252 11.14 15.30 13.25
C ASP A 252 11.56 13.87 13.63
N ASP A 253 11.46 12.90 12.69
CA ASP A 253 11.88 11.53 12.98
C ASP A 253 13.38 11.48 13.34
N LYS A 254 13.74 10.54 14.22
CA LYS A 254 15.14 10.36 14.63
C LYS A 254 16.02 10.03 13.42
N LYS A 255 17.29 10.47 13.45
CA LYS A 255 18.29 10.14 12.41
C LYS A 255 18.31 8.63 12.10
N GLY A 256 18.23 8.29 10.81
CA GLY A 256 18.19 6.90 10.34
C GLY A 256 16.80 6.26 10.29
N ILE A 257 15.75 6.98 10.70
CA ILE A 257 14.35 6.61 10.47
C ILE A 257 13.91 7.18 9.12
N PHE A 258 13.23 6.34 8.34
CA PHE A 258 12.68 6.66 7.04
C PHE A 258 11.15 6.49 7.08
N GLN A 259 10.44 7.39 6.43
CA GLN A 259 9.02 7.28 6.16
C GLN A 259 8.81 6.32 4.99
N ILE A 260 7.80 5.45 5.10
CA ILE A 260 7.39 4.54 4.04
C ILE A 260 6.09 5.07 3.47
N SER A 261 6.11 5.43 2.19
CA SER A 261 4.94 5.93 1.48
C SER A 261 4.89 5.36 0.06
N ALA A 262 3.70 5.40 -0.50
CA ALA A 262 3.43 5.13 -1.89
C ALA A 262 2.77 6.33 -2.55
N TRP A 263 2.64 6.27 -3.88
CA TRP A 263 1.94 7.27 -4.68
C TRP A 263 1.56 6.73 -6.05
N ALA A 264 0.61 7.42 -6.66
CA ALA A 264 0.21 7.28 -8.03
C ALA A 264 -0.09 8.67 -8.58
N GLN A 265 0.29 8.97 -9.82
CA GLN A 265 0.01 10.23 -10.50
C GLN A 265 -0.26 9.94 -11.97
N GLU A 266 -1.19 10.69 -12.55
CA GLU A 266 -1.36 10.74 -13.99
C GLU A 266 -0.44 11.81 -14.56
N CYS A 267 0.13 11.51 -15.71
CA CYS A 267 0.79 12.51 -16.52
C CYS A 267 -0.23 13.35 -17.29
N GLU A 268 -0.12 14.67 -17.22
CA GLU A 268 -0.96 15.61 -17.96
C GLU A 268 -0.13 16.31 -19.06
N GLY A 269 -0.15 15.76 -20.26
CA GLY A 269 0.55 16.26 -21.45
C GLY A 269 1.78 15.43 -21.86
N ALA A 270 2.27 15.67 -23.09
CA ALA A 270 3.11 14.70 -23.78
C ALA A 270 4.46 14.32 -23.16
N ASP A 271 5.04 15.18 -22.31
CA ASP A 271 6.39 14.98 -21.77
C ASP A 271 6.43 14.80 -20.24
N CYS A 272 5.27 14.79 -19.56
CA CYS A 272 5.15 14.76 -18.09
C CYS A 272 6.14 15.68 -17.36
N ASP A 273 6.30 16.91 -17.86
CA ASP A 273 7.16 17.90 -17.24
C ASP A 273 6.69 18.27 -15.83
N ALA A 274 7.50 18.97 -15.05
CA ALA A 274 7.27 19.17 -13.61
C ALA A 274 5.90 19.78 -13.25
N ASP A 275 5.27 20.50 -14.19
CA ASP A 275 3.95 21.14 -14.04
C ASP A 275 2.79 20.31 -14.63
N ALA A 276 3.11 19.19 -15.28
CA ALA A 276 2.23 18.33 -16.09
C ALA A 276 1.89 17.03 -15.33
N TRP A 277 1.50 17.16 -14.07
CA TRP A 277 1.12 16.03 -13.21
C TRP A 277 -0.21 16.30 -12.53
N SER A 278 -1.18 15.39 -12.70
CA SER A 278 -2.39 15.43 -11.91
C SER A 278 -2.00 15.15 -10.46
N THR A 279 -2.22 16.13 -9.58
CA THR A 279 -1.68 16.08 -8.21
C THR A 279 -2.53 15.16 -7.36
N TYR A 280 -2.14 13.90 -7.30
CA TYR A 280 -2.39 13.07 -6.11
C TYR A 280 -1.15 13.15 -5.22
N ASP A 281 -1.25 13.94 -4.15
CA ASP A 281 -0.10 14.39 -3.37
C ASP A 281 0.39 13.33 -2.36
N GLU A 282 1.65 12.96 -2.54
CA GLU A 282 2.42 11.86 -1.92
C GLU A 282 2.55 11.91 -0.39
N VAL A 283 2.28 13.07 0.19
CA VAL A 283 2.72 13.44 1.55
C VAL A 283 1.55 13.55 2.51
N ASP A 284 0.38 13.93 2.00
CA ASP A 284 -0.79 14.24 2.81
C ASP A 284 -1.95 13.24 2.66
N ASP A 285 -1.84 12.25 1.78
CA ASP A 285 -2.81 11.15 1.80
C ASP A 285 -2.44 10.10 2.89
N PRO A 286 -3.19 10.05 4.01
CA PRO A 286 -2.93 9.09 5.08
C PRO A 286 -3.11 7.63 4.64
N ASP A 287 -3.79 7.37 3.52
CA ASP A 287 -4.04 6.02 3.04
C ASP A 287 -2.80 5.40 2.39
N LEU A 288 -1.89 6.20 1.83
CA LEU A 288 -0.63 5.73 1.25
C LEU A 288 0.59 5.84 2.16
N PHE A 289 0.40 6.25 3.42
CA PHE A 289 1.45 6.17 4.44
C PHE A 289 1.44 4.83 5.19
N PHE A 290 2.58 4.13 5.19
CA PHE A 290 2.73 2.82 5.83
C PHE A 290 3.38 2.88 7.22
N GLY A 291 3.83 4.06 7.64
CA GLY A 291 4.56 4.30 8.89
C GLY A 291 6.04 4.60 8.64
N THR A 292 6.85 4.43 9.69
CA THR A 292 8.29 4.64 9.63
C THR A 292 9.08 3.37 9.91
N THR A 293 10.33 3.33 9.46
CA THR A 293 11.25 2.21 9.71
C THR A 293 12.69 2.69 9.82
N LYS A 294 13.53 1.93 10.54
CA LYS A 294 14.97 2.20 10.57
C LYS A 294 15.62 1.66 9.30
N GLY A 295 16.20 2.55 8.49
CA GLY A 295 16.71 2.23 7.16
C GLY A 295 17.68 1.05 7.12
N SER A 296 18.63 1.00 8.06
CA SER A 296 19.66 -0.04 8.12
C SER A 296 19.15 -1.42 8.56
N SER A 297 17.96 -1.49 9.14
CA SER A 297 17.37 -2.72 9.67
C SER A 297 16.05 -3.10 9.00
N ASN A 298 15.70 -2.47 7.89
CA ASN A 298 14.50 -2.86 7.15
C ASN A 298 14.64 -4.31 6.64
N LYS A 299 13.64 -5.12 6.95
CA LYS A 299 13.54 -6.54 6.52
C LYS A 299 12.25 -6.82 5.78
N LYS A 300 11.42 -5.81 5.57
CA LYS A 300 10.11 -5.94 4.93
C LYS A 300 10.24 -5.51 3.48
N ALA A 301 9.62 -6.28 2.59
CA ALA A 301 9.50 -5.92 1.19
C ALA A 301 8.59 -4.70 1.03
N LEU A 302 8.96 -3.83 0.09
CA LEU A 302 8.07 -2.87 -0.54
C LEU A 302 7.56 -3.51 -1.82
N CYS A 303 6.26 -3.48 -2.01
CA CYS A 303 5.61 -4.08 -3.16
C CYS A 303 4.59 -3.12 -3.74
N ILE A 304 4.47 -3.15 -5.05
CA ILE A 304 3.43 -2.49 -5.83
C ILE A 304 2.96 -3.46 -6.92
N GLY A 305 1.68 -3.45 -7.22
CA GLY A 305 1.09 -4.19 -8.31
C GLY A 305 -0.14 -3.47 -8.85
N TYR A 306 -0.44 -3.67 -10.11
CA TYR A 306 -1.68 -3.26 -10.74
C TYR A 306 -2.58 -4.47 -10.94
N ASP A 307 -3.75 -4.40 -10.35
CA ASP A 307 -4.83 -5.34 -10.56
C ASP A 307 -5.70 -4.84 -11.71
N ARG A 308 -5.37 -5.30 -12.92
CA ARG A 308 -6.06 -4.93 -14.16
C ARG A 308 -7.55 -5.26 -14.13
N ALA A 309 -7.96 -6.33 -13.44
CA ALA A 309 -9.36 -6.74 -13.42
C ALA A 309 -10.26 -5.82 -12.59
N ASN A 310 -9.68 -5.12 -11.60
CA ASN A 310 -10.42 -4.21 -10.71
C ASN A 310 -10.03 -2.73 -10.89
N HIS A 311 -9.04 -2.43 -11.73
CA HIS A 311 -8.46 -1.09 -11.90
C HIS A 311 -7.89 -0.53 -10.59
N GLU A 312 -7.13 -1.37 -9.88
CA GLU A 312 -6.61 -1.03 -8.56
C GLU A 312 -5.08 -1.10 -8.51
N LEU A 313 -4.47 -0.07 -7.93
CA LEU A 313 -3.07 -0.13 -7.53
C LEU A 313 -2.98 -0.68 -6.11
N VAL A 314 -2.25 -1.78 -5.96
CA VAL A 314 -2.08 -2.49 -4.71
C VAL A 314 -0.66 -2.29 -4.20
N PHE A 315 -0.55 -1.61 -3.08
CA PHE A 315 0.71 -1.30 -2.41
C PHE A 315 0.83 -2.12 -1.13
N SER A 316 2.03 -2.61 -0.82
CA SER A 316 2.26 -3.26 0.46
C SER A 316 3.65 -3.06 1.06
N TYR A 317 3.69 -3.07 2.39
CA TYR A 317 4.90 -3.02 3.20
C TYR A 317 4.85 -4.09 4.30
N GLY A 318 5.55 -5.21 4.07
CA GLY A 318 5.40 -6.40 4.90
C GLY A 318 3.95 -6.91 4.86
N ASN A 319 3.27 -6.99 6.00
CA ASN A 319 1.89 -7.48 6.08
C ASN A 319 0.83 -6.38 5.96
N LYS A 320 1.23 -5.13 5.74
CA LYS A 320 0.29 -4.02 5.53
C LYS A 320 0.01 -3.89 4.04
N VAL A 321 -1.26 -3.92 3.66
CA VAL A 321 -1.72 -3.74 2.28
C VAL A 321 -2.60 -2.49 2.22
N ARG A 322 -2.40 -1.69 1.17
CA ARG A 322 -3.23 -0.53 0.80
C ARG A 322 -3.63 -0.71 -0.66
N ILE A 323 -4.88 -0.40 -0.94
CA ILE A 323 -5.45 -0.52 -2.27
C ILE A 323 -5.95 0.87 -2.63
N VAL A 324 -5.51 1.37 -3.78
CA VAL A 324 -5.95 2.63 -4.36
C VAL A 324 -6.79 2.26 -5.56
N ASN A 325 -8.08 2.53 -5.47
CA ASN A 325 -8.97 2.43 -6.62
C ASN A 325 -8.82 3.69 -7.47
N ALA A 326 -8.40 3.56 -8.72
CA ALA A 326 -8.11 4.72 -9.58
C ALA A 326 -9.27 5.74 -9.57
N GLY A 327 -10.50 5.27 -9.77
CA GLY A 327 -11.68 6.13 -9.83
C GLY A 327 -12.08 6.78 -8.50
N GLU A 328 -11.81 6.16 -7.34
CA GLU A 328 -12.08 6.78 -6.03
C GLU A 328 -11.10 7.92 -5.73
N HIS A 329 -9.92 7.90 -6.35
CA HIS A 329 -8.83 8.85 -6.11
C HIS A 329 -8.66 9.88 -7.24
N GLY A 330 -9.65 10.02 -8.12
CA GLY A 330 -9.63 11.01 -9.20
C GLY A 330 -8.65 10.68 -10.32
N LEU A 331 -8.03 9.50 -10.31
CA LEU A 331 -7.36 8.96 -11.48
C LEU A 331 -8.44 8.49 -12.45
N PRO A 332 -8.31 8.72 -13.76
CA PRO A 332 -9.37 8.36 -14.70
C PRO A 332 -9.65 6.86 -14.65
N ALA A 333 -10.90 6.48 -14.88
CA ALA A 333 -11.26 5.07 -14.99
C ALA A 333 -11.01 4.62 -16.44
N PHE A 334 -10.16 3.61 -16.61
CA PHE A 334 -9.72 3.08 -17.91
C PHE A 334 -10.80 2.27 -18.61
N GLY A 335 -10.65 2.12 -19.92
CA GLY A 335 -11.08 0.89 -20.58
C GLY A 335 -10.05 -0.20 -20.30
N ASP A 336 -10.49 -1.38 -19.88
CA ASP A 336 -9.71 -2.55 -19.45
C ASP A 336 -8.63 -3.03 -20.47
N ASP A 337 -8.51 -2.38 -21.63
CA ASP A 337 -7.89 -2.88 -22.84
C ASP A 337 -6.54 -2.20 -23.17
N VAL A 338 -6.18 -1.10 -22.51
CA VAL A 338 -5.01 -0.28 -22.88
C VAL A 338 -3.84 -0.52 -21.92
N ASP A 339 -2.86 -1.30 -22.39
CA ASP A 339 -1.55 -1.35 -21.74
C ASP A 339 -0.78 -0.05 -22.05
N ALA A 340 0.05 0.42 -21.13
CA ALA A 340 0.88 1.60 -21.39
C ALA A 340 1.80 1.32 -22.60
N ASP A 341 1.66 2.11 -23.67
CA ASP A 341 2.44 1.97 -24.90
C ASP A 341 3.95 2.10 -24.64
N TRP A 342 4.31 2.79 -23.55
CA TRP A 342 5.66 2.80 -23.01
C TRP A 342 5.72 2.41 -21.53
N THR A 343 6.33 1.26 -21.29
CA THR A 343 6.50 0.65 -19.98
C THR A 343 7.96 0.70 -19.55
N TRP A 344 8.23 1.54 -18.56
CA TRP A 344 9.51 1.57 -17.88
C TRP A 344 9.30 1.35 -16.39
N HIS A 345 10.16 0.53 -15.80
CA HIS A 345 10.19 0.32 -14.37
C HIS A 345 11.63 0.47 -13.89
N VAL A 346 11.81 1.00 -12.68
CA VAL A 346 13.11 1.15 -12.02
C VAL A 346 13.07 0.81 -10.56
N ILE A 347 14.25 0.43 -10.08
CA ILE A 347 14.64 0.62 -8.70
C ILE A 347 15.68 1.74 -8.68
N GLU A 348 15.49 2.75 -7.84
CA GLU A 348 16.42 3.89 -7.77
C GLU A 348 16.72 4.36 -6.35
N THR A 349 17.89 4.98 -6.22
CA THR A 349 18.17 5.94 -5.16
C THR A 349 18.09 7.35 -5.74
N ARG A 350 17.49 8.28 -4.99
CA ARG A 350 17.35 9.69 -5.37
C ARG A 350 17.72 10.61 -4.22
N THR A 351 18.30 11.74 -4.54
CA THR A 351 18.58 12.87 -3.66
C THR A 351 17.93 14.10 -4.27
N ASP A 352 17.34 14.96 -3.45
CA ASP A 352 16.92 16.31 -3.81
C ASP A 352 17.66 17.23 -2.82
N VAL A 353 18.59 18.05 -3.32
CA VAL A 353 19.50 18.86 -2.50
C VAL A 353 19.22 20.33 -2.74
N GLU A 354 18.78 21.04 -1.72
CA GLU A 354 18.55 22.49 -1.76
C GLU A 354 19.75 23.26 -2.32
N ASN A 355 19.45 24.27 -3.13
CA ASN A 355 20.42 25.30 -3.48
C ASN A 355 20.69 26.19 -2.26
N CYS A 356 21.92 26.69 -2.11
CA CYS A 356 22.29 27.52 -0.98
C CYS A 356 23.46 28.48 -1.29
N THR A 357 23.20 29.78 -1.20
CA THR A 357 24.21 30.82 -1.46
C THR A 357 25.27 30.91 -0.37
N THR A 358 24.97 30.43 0.84
CA THR A 358 25.88 30.49 1.99
C THR A 358 26.97 29.42 1.98
N GLY A 359 26.86 28.39 1.12
CA GLY A 359 27.88 27.38 0.94
C GLY A 359 27.39 26.09 0.28
N PRO A 360 28.32 25.19 -0.08
CA PRO A 360 27.97 23.96 -0.79
C PRO A 360 27.19 22.99 0.09
N LEU A 361 26.00 22.62 -0.35
CA LEU A 361 25.22 21.53 0.23
C LEU A 361 25.45 20.22 -0.51
N SER A 362 25.24 19.10 0.18
CA SER A 362 25.37 17.77 -0.41
C SER A 362 24.32 16.82 0.14
N GLY A 363 23.74 16.01 -0.74
CA GLY A 363 22.93 14.85 -0.41
C GLY A 363 23.64 13.59 -0.85
N SER A 364 23.61 12.54 -0.02
CA SER A 364 24.11 11.23 -0.42
C SER A 364 23.29 10.11 0.18
N ILE A 365 23.20 9.00 -0.52
CA ILE A 365 22.55 7.79 -0.03
C ILE A 365 23.34 6.55 -0.47
N ASP A 366 23.41 5.58 0.43
CA ASP A 366 24.08 4.29 0.27
C ASP A 366 23.07 3.20 0.64
N ALA A 367 22.67 2.42 -0.35
CA ALA A 367 21.54 1.51 -0.28
C ALA A 367 21.84 0.13 -0.86
N ASP A 368 21.26 -0.91 -0.25
CA ASP A 368 21.20 -2.26 -0.80
C ASP A 368 19.78 -2.65 -1.17
N PHE A 369 19.66 -3.52 -2.17
CA PHE A 369 18.43 -4.15 -2.63
C PHE A 369 18.60 -5.67 -2.65
N ASP A 370 17.60 -6.38 -2.14
CA ASP A 370 17.59 -7.83 -2.01
C ASP A 370 16.27 -8.40 -2.54
N ASN A 371 16.34 -9.63 -3.09
CA ASN A 371 15.24 -10.42 -3.66
C ASN A 371 14.27 -9.58 -4.50
N VAL A 372 14.66 -9.25 -5.72
CA VAL A 372 13.77 -8.54 -6.65
C VAL A 372 12.87 -9.57 -7.32
N GLU A 373 11.57 -9.38 -7.13
CA GLU A 373 10.51 -10.18 -7.72
C GLU A 373 9.60 -9.26 -8.52
N VAL A 374 9.06 -9.76 -9.62
CA VAL A 374 8.19 -9.01 -10.52
C VAL A 374 6.88 -9.74 -10.71
N ARG A 375 5.81 -8.99 -10.92
CA ARG A 375 4.53 -9.52 -11.38
C ARG A 375 4.46 -9.30 -12.89
N ARG A 376 3.91 -10.27 -13.60
CA ARG A 376 3.74 -10.19 -15.06
C ARG A 376 2.28 -10.43 -15.38
N PHE A 377 1.72 -9.65 -16.28
CA PHE A 377 0.39 -9.91 -16.80
C PHE A 377 0.32 -11.33 -17.35
N ALA A 378 -0.79 -12.01 -17.10
CA ALA A 378 -1.06 -13.30 -17.73
C ALA A 378 -1.05 -13.13 -19.27
N PRO A 379 -0.40 -14.04 -20.02
CA PRO A 379 -0.28 -13.95 -21.48
C PRO A 379 -1.59 -14.16 -22.23
#